data_AF-A0A835WZ67-F1
#
_entry.id   AF-A0A835WZ67-F1
#
_cell.length_a   1.000
_cell.length_b   1.000
_cell.length_c   1.000
_cell.angle_alpha   90.00
_cell.angle_beta   90.00
_cell.angle_gamma   90.00
#
_symmetry.space_group_name_H-M   'P 1'
#
loop_
_entity.id
_entity.type
_entity.pdbx_description
1 polymer ?
#
loop_
_entity_poly.entity_id
_entity_poly.type
_entity_poly.pdbx_seq_one_letter_code
_entity_poly.pdbx_strand_id
1 'polypeptide(L)'
;MMQILENEKKASQMVTPLFYGLMIAAMISYIVIFLTPVIGELPVEITEEVEILVVTEKGVVFETSSGVAVVTDQYSGEPGDVIEVTYSVPSKYLDDKRKQQVSFDAFHPDS
;
A
#
# COMPACT_ATOMS: atom_id res chain seq x y z
N MET A 1 -40.23 -7.08 -47.37
CA MET A 1 -40.86 -6.88 -46.03
C MET A 1 -40.31 -7.85 -44.99
N MET A 2 -40.28 -9.17 -45.24
CA MET A 2 -39.74 -10.17 -44.29
C MET A 2 -38.26 -9.99 -43.91
N GLN A 3 -37.39 -9.63 -44.86
CA GLN A 3 -35.95 -9.46 -44.59
C GLN A 3 -35.61 -8.24 -43.72
N ILE A 4 -36.45 -7.21 -43.72
CA ILE A 4 -36.24 -5.99 -42.89
C ILE A 4 -36.52 -6.33 -41.42
N LEU A 5 -37.60 -7.07 -41.14
CA LEU A 5 -37.97 -7.54 -39.81
C LEU A 5 -36.94 -8.52 -39.22
N GLU A 6 -36.33 -9.37 -40.05
CA GLU A 6 -35.29 -10.29 -39.59
C GLU A 6 -33.99 -9.57 -39.17
N ASN A 7 -33.61 -8.52 -39.91
CA ASN A 7 -32.46 -7.69 -39.59
C ASN A 7 -32.67 -6.84 -38.33
N GLU A 8 -33.86 -6.27 -38.13
CA GLU A 8 -34.19 -5.52 -36.92
C GLU A 8 -34.22 -6.41 -35.67
N LYS A 9 -34.72 -7.65 -35.80
CA LYS A 9 -34.72 -8.62 -34.71
C LYS A 9 -33.31 -9.08 -34.34
N LYS A 10 -32.44 -9.34 -35.33
CA LYS A 10 -31.02 -9.68 -35.10
C LYS A 10 -30.23 -8.50 -34.53
N ALA A 11 -30.47 -7.28 -35.02
CA ALA A 11 -29.86 -6.07 -34.47
C ALA A 11 -30.29 -5.86 -33.02
N SER A 12 -31.60 -5.87 -32.72
CA SER A 12 -32.12 -5.74 -31.36
C SER A 12 -31.63 -6.85 -30.42
N GLN A 13 -31.55 -8.09 -30.91
CA GLN A 13 -31.03 -9.22 -30.14
C GLN A 13 -29.51 -9.18 -29.93
N MET A 14 -28.74 -8.45 -30.74
CA MET A 14 -27.31 -8.17 -30.52
C MET A 14 -27.07 -6.96 -29.62
N VAL A 15 -27.94 -5.94 -29.67
CA VAL A 15 -27.81 -4.75 -28.82
C VAL A 15 -28.01 -5.11 -27.34
N THR A 16 -28.92 -6.06 -27.05
CA THR A 16 -29.21 -6.53 -25.69
C THR A 16 -27.99 -7.14 -24.96
N PRO A 17 -27.30 -8.18 -25.48
CA PRO A 17 -26.12 -8.76 -24.83
C PRO A 17 -24.93 -7.79 -24.81
N LEU A 18 -24.79 -6.91 -25.81
CA LEU A 18 -23.76 -5.88 -25.82
C LEU A 18 -23.95 -4.87 -24.68
N PHE A 19 -25.20 -4.44 -24.46
CA PHE A 19 -25.55 -3.53 -23.37
C PHE A 19 -25.34 -4.19 -22.00
N TYR A 20 -25.75 -5.45 -21.83
CA TYR A 20 -25.49 -6.20 -20.59
C TYR A 20 -23.98 -6.38 -20.35
N GLY A 21 -23.19 -6.67 -21.39
CA GLY A 21 -21.74 -6.77 -21.28
C GLY A 21 -21.08 -5.47 -20.82
N LEU A 22 -21.51 -4.33 -21.40
CA LEU A 22 -21.05 -3.00 -20.98
C LEU A 22 -21.43 -2.68 -19.53
N MET A 23 -22.65 -3.02 -19.11
CA MET A 23 -23.12 -2.80 -17.73
C MET A 23 -22.31 -3.63 -16.72
N ILE A 24 -22.03 -4.90 -17.03
CA ILE A 24 -21.21 -5.77 -16.17
C ILE A 24 -19.78 -5.23 -16.08
N ALA A 25 -19.18 -4.82 -17.21
CA ALA A 25 -17.85 -4.22 -17.23
C ALA A 25 -17.78 -2.90 -16.43
N ALA A 26 -18.80 -2.05 -16.56
CA ALA A 26 -18.92 -0.81 -15.79
C ALA A 26 -19.03 -1.09 -14.28
N MET A 27 -19.79 -2.12 -13.90
CA MET A 27 -19.94 -2.51 -12.50
C MET A 27 -18.65 -3.10 -11.92
N ILE A 28 -17.95 -3.96 -12.66
CA ILE A 28 -16.65 -4.52 -12.23
C ILE A 28 -15.62 -3.40 -12.11
N SER A 29 -15.53 -2.49 -13.07
CA SER A 29 -14.59 -1.35 -13.00
C SER A 29 -14.90 -0.43 -11.82
N TYR A 30 -16.16 -0.14 -11.54
CA TYR A 30 -16.57 0.59 -10.33
C TYR A 30 -16.08 -0.12 -9.06
N ILE A 31 -16.35 -1.42 -8.92
CA ILE A 31 -15.90 -2.23 -7.78
C ILE A 31 -14.38 -2.15 -7.64
N VAL A 32 -13.63 -2.33 -8.72
CA VAL A 32 -12.16 -2.28 -8.69
C VAL A 32 -11.65 -0.90 -8.29
N ILE A 33 -12.16 0.19 -8.87
CA ILE A 33 -11.70 1.56 -8.57
C ILE A 33 -11.96 1.94 -7.10
N PHE A 34 -13.11 1.55 -6.55
CA PHE A 34 -13.49 1.97 -5.20
C PHE A 34 -13.00 1.02 -4.09
N LEU A 35 -12.71 -0.25 -4.39
CA LEU A 35 -12.18 -1.21 -3.40
C LEU A 35 -10.65 -1.32 -3.39
N THR A 36 -9.95 -0.98 -4.47
CA THR A 36 -8.47 -1.00 -4.51
C THR A 36 -7.75 -0.01 -3.59
N PRO A 37 -8.24 1.21 -3.27
CA PRO A 37 -7.45 2.15 -2.46
C PRO A 37 -7.28 1.74 -1.00
N VAL A 38 -8.01 0.74 -0.49
CA VAL A 38 -8.01 0.39 0.94
C VAL A 38 -6.83 -0.53 1.32
N ILE A 39 -6.34 -1.37 0.41
CA ILE A 39 -5.43 -2.47 0.77
C ILE A 39 -4.04 -1.95 1.22
N GLY A 40 -3.59 -0.82 0.67
CA GLY A 40 -2.29 -0.22 0.98
C GLY A 40 -2.23 0.64 2.25
N GLU A 41 -3.38 1.07 2.76
CA GLU A 41 -3.47 1.98 3.92
C GLU A 41 -3.62 1.24 5.24
N LEU A 42 -3.92 -0.06 5.20
CA LEU A 42 -4.09 -0.86 6.40
C LEU A 42 -2.76 -0.93 7.17
N PRO A 43 -2.78 -0.59 8.48
CA PRO A 43 -1.61 -0.77 9.33
C PRO A 43 -1.30 -2.25 9.43
N VAL A 44 -0.03 -2.60 9.28
CA VAL A 44 0.49 -3.92 9.57
C VAL A 44 1.53 -3.81 10.68
N GLU A 45 1.49 -4.75 11.61
CA GLU A 45 2.46 -4.85 12.68
C GLU A 45 3.65 -5.68 12.21
N ILE A 46 4.84 -5.14 12.43
CA ILE A 46 6.11 -5.78 12.08
C ILE A 46 6.90 -5.91 13.36
N THR A 47 7.41 -7.12 13.58
CA THR A 47 8.34 -7.43 14.66
C THR A 47 9.69 -7.75 14.04
N GLU A 48 10.73 -7.00 14.39
CA GLU A 48 12.09 -7.25 13.93
C GLU A 48 13.14 -6.90 15.00
N GLU A 49 14.32 -7.51 14.88
CA GLU A 49 15.48 -7.19 15.72
C GLU A 49 16.23 -6.01 15.11
N VAL A 50 16.43 -4.95 15.89
CA VAL A 50 17.09 -3.70 15.47
C VAL A 50 18.20 -3.33 16.44
N GLU A 51 19.21 -2.64 15.93
CA GLU A 51 20.30 -2.09 16.73
C GLU A 51 19.99 -0.65 17.16
N ILE A 52 20.22 -0.33 18.44
CA ILE A 52 20.05 1.02 18.95
C ILE A 52 21.13 1.93 18.37
N LEU A 53 20.73 2.96 17.64
CA LEU A 53 21.64 3.95 17.05
C LEU A 53 21.94 5.08 18.03
N VAL A 54 20.91 5.62 18.68
CA VAL A 54 21.05 6.70 19.66
C VAL A 54 19.97 6.64 20.72
N VAL A 55 20.35 6.97 21.95
CA VAL A 55 19.43 7.13 23.08
C VAL A 55 19.17 8.62 23.27
N THR A 56 17.91 9.01 23.25
CA THR A 56 17.47 10.40 23.44
C THR A 56 16.61 10.51 24.70
N GLU A 57 16.37 11.72 25.19
CA GLU A 57 15.45 11.95 26.32
C GLU A 57 14.02 11.47 26.06
N LYS A 58 13.65 11.28 24.78
CA LYS A 58 12.32 10.82 24.36
C LYS A 58 12.24 9.31 24.13
N GLY A 59 13.35 8.60 24.25
CA GLY A 59 13.44 7.17 23.95
C GLY A 59 14.62 6.81 23.05
N VAL A 60 14.64 5.58 22.57
CA VAL A 60 15.69 5.04 21.71
C VAL A 60 15.33 5.20 20.23
N VAL A 61 16.33 5.48 19.42
CA VAL A 61 16.23 5.59 17.95
C VAL A 61 16.97 4.40 17.35
N PHE A 62 16.33 3.77 16.38
CA PHE A 62 16.88 2.66 15.59
C PHE A 62 16.41 2.79 14.15
N GLU A 63 17.14 2.16 13.23
CA GLU A 63 16.73 2.03 11.83
C GLU A 63 16.02 0.70 11.63
N THR A 64 14.88 0.74 10.97
CA THR A 64 14.09 -0.45 10.62
C THR A 64 14.46 -0.96 9.23
N SER A 65 14.14 -2.22 8.90
CA SER A 65 14.32 -2.74 7.53
C SER A 65 13.51 -1.98 6.46
N SER A 66 12.52 -1.19 6.91
CA SER A 66 11.72 -0.29 6.08
C SER A 66 12.36 1.10 5.87
N GLY A 67 13.50 1.39 6.50
CA GLY A 67 14.19 2.69 6.44
C GLY A 67 13.54 3.79 7.29
N VAL A 68 12.60 3.42 8.18
CA VAL A 68 11.94 4.36 9.10
C VAL A 68 12.70 4.38 10.42
N ALA A 69 13.08 5.58 10.87
CA ALA A 69 13.59 5.81 12.22
C ALA A 69 12.40 5.98 13.18
N VAL A 70 12.28 5.08 14.15
CA VAL A 70 11.20 5.10 15.15
C VAL A 70 11.79 5.46 16.51
N VAL A 71 11.11 6.34 17.24
CA VAL A 71 11.43 6.67 18.63
C VAL A 71 10.46 5.91 19.53
N THR A 72 10.96 5.07 20.41
CA THR A 72 10.15 4.36 21.41
C THR A 72 10.64 4.63 22.82
N ASP A 73 9.71 4.88 23.73
CA ASP A 73 9.95 5.04 25.16
C ASP A 73 10.00 3.70 25.91
N GLN A 74 9.67 2.60 25.22
CA GLN A 74 9.53 1.27 25.84
C GLN A 74 10.85 0.56 26.12
N TYR A 75 11.98 1.11 25.64
CA TYR A 75 13.29 0.49 25.75
C TYR A 75 14.30 1.46 26.34
N SER A 76 15.10 0.95 27.30
CA SER A 76 16.28 1.60 27.86
C SER A 76 17.46 0.68 27.60
N GLY A 77 18.34 1.05 26.69
CA GLY A 77 19.55 0.33 26.32
C GLY A 77 20.66 1.30 25.95
N GLU A 78 21.83 0.77 25.62
CA GLU A 78 22.97 1.55 25.13
C GLU A 78 23.07 1.47 23.60
N PRO A 79 23.69 2.46 22.92
CA PRO A 79 23.99 2.34 21.50
C PRO A 79 24.78 1.06 21.20
N GLY A 80 24.33 0.29 20.21
CA GLY A 80 24.88 -1.03 19.87
C GLY A 80 24.16 -2.23 20.49
N ASP A 81 23.22 -2.02 21.42
CA ASP A 81 22.35 -3.09 21.90
C ASP A 81 21.34 -3.49 20.82
N VAL A 82 21.08 -4.80 20.73
CA VAL A 82 20.04 -5.36 19.85
C VAL A 82 18.77 -5.57 20.65
N ILE A 83 17.67 -4.98 20.17
CA ILE A 83 16.35 -5.08 20.78
C ILE A 83 15.32 -5.59 19.77
N GLU A 84 14.35 -6.36 20.24
CA GLU A 84 13.20 -6.77 19.44
C GLU A 84 12.12 -5.68 19.53
N VAL A 85 11.75 -5.09 18.40
CA VAL A 85 10.77 -4.00 18.35
C VAL A 85 9.56 -4.42 17.55
N THR A 86 8.37 -4.06 18.03
CA THR A 86 7.12 -4.20 17.27
C THR A 86 6.57 -2.82 16.95
N TYR A 87 6.39 -2.52 15.67
CA TYR A 87 5.88 -1.23 15.21
C TYR A 87 4.83 -1.40 14.10
N SER A 88 3.96 -0.40 13.96
CA SER A 88 2.89 -0.42 12.97
C SER A 88 3.22 0.53 11.82
N VAL A 89 3.25 0.00 10.59
CA VAL A 89 3.42 0.80 9.37
C VAL A 89 2.32 0.47 8.36
N PRO A 90 1.85 1.45 7.58
CA PRO A 90 0.97 1.17 6.45
C PRO A 90 1.64 0.21 5.46
N SER A 91 0.93 -0.83 5.04
CA SER A 91 1.44 -1.89 4.16
C SER A 91 2.09 -1.37 2.87
N LYS A 92 1.66 -0.21 2.38
CA LYS A 92 2.23 0.47 1.22
C LYS A 92 3.74 0.77 1.35
N TYR A 93 4.27 0.96 2.57
CA TYR A 93 5.70 1.22 2.80
C TYR A 93 6.57 -0.04 2.78
N LEU A 94 5.97 -1.24 2.75
CA LEU A 94 6.73 -2.50 2.70
C LEU A 94 7.20 -2.89 1.30
N ASP A 95 6.65 -2.24 0.27
CA ASP A 95 6.96 -2.58 -1.11
C ASP A 95 8.39 -2.15 -1.47
N ASP A 96 9.20 -3.13 -1.88
CA ASP A 96 10.67 -3.06 -2.02
C ASP A 96 11.16 -1.92 -2.93
N LYS A 97 10.30 -1.47 -3.84
CA LYS A 97 10.60 -0.41 -4.82
C LYS A 97 10.61 1.00 -4.24
N ARG A 98 10.07 1.23 -3.03
CA ARG A 98 10.09 2.55 -2.35
C ARG A 98 11.16 2.70 -1.29
N LYS A 99 11.83 1.61 -0.93
CA LYS A 99 12.82 1.57 0.17
C LYS A 99 14.07 2.43 -0.08
N GLN A 100 14.37 2.80 -1.33
CA GLN A 100 15.63 3.47 -1.66
C GLN A 100 15.57 5.00 -1.73
N GLN A 101 14.41 5.63 -1.86
CA GLN A 101 14.38 7.07 -2.19
C GLN A 101 14.29 7.99 -0.98
N VAL A 102 13.80 7.52 0.17
CA VAL A 102 13.55 8.41 1.34
C VAL A 102 14.67 8.31 2.40
N SER A 103 15.46 7.23 2.38
CA SER A 103 16.53 6.97 3.36
C SER A 103 17.75 7.91 3.19
N PHE A 104 18.03 8.39 1.97
CA PHE A 104 19.24 9.20 1.74
C PHE A 104 19.07 10.69 2.11
N ASP A 105 17.90 11.27 1.86
CA ASP A 105 17.68 12.72 2.03
C ASP A 105 17.37 13.14 3.47
N ALA A 106 16.90 12.23 4.33
CA ALA A 106 16.56 12.55 5.72
C ALA A 106 17.77 12.64 6.66
N PHE A 107 18.90 12.02 6.29
CA PHE A 107 20.12 11.98 7.09
C PHE A 107 21.19 13.01 6.65
N HIS A 108 20.98 13.72 5.55
CA HIS A 108 21.81 14.85 5.12
C HIS A 108 20.92 16.05 4.74
N PRO A 109 20.42 16.83 5.72
CA PRO A 109 19.70 18.07 5.42
C PRO A 109 20.58 19.15 4.76
N ASP A 110 21.91 18.95 4.70
CA ASP A 110 22.88 19.91 4.20
C ASP A 110 23.85 19.26 3.18
N SER A 111 23.47 19.21 1.91
CA SER A 111 24.42 19.15 0.77
C SER A 111 23.91 19.97 -0.40
#